data_AF-A0A355G7D1-F1
#
_entry.id   AF-A0A355G7D1-F1
#
_cell.length_a   1.000
_cell.length_b   1.000
_cell.length_c   1.000
_cell.angle_alpha   90.00
_cell.angle_beta   90.00
_cell.angle_gamma   90.00
#
_symmetry.space_group_name_H-M   'P 1'
#
loop_
_entity.id
_entity.type
_entity.pdbx_description
1 polymer ?
#
loop_
_entity_poly.entity_id
_entity_poly.type
_entity_poly.pdbx_seq_one_letter_code
_entity_poly.pdbx_strand_id
1 'polypeptide(L)'
;PADQPVHNPVNAVMLGRRNNPPDKEKGIRSLAVYSPIHYQELPELFMDFICSLTGKSPSTTGAGSEGALTKGPFNALRPAADLNSALVGFILTGYAGFSTAAGHIGPNVRVDHDISLLIPEIWCRMSSEERDPEFLIKEGLLEPLQDFDYEGQQIPASRLGYRITYKFLLRFFGRVFDNPASVFDETILKPEKQDLESFVDGIQYIAEAQQRVALQYFQDGSYEESCPPLQAVLSIMAHGEWKGHTIHDPEVRSLFTRESLLKSEWYQKRLLARQEREAKLLSRHLEYLDAFAVHPGYDREVPRLGIPERREWVEKQLAHVSSPGYLEELSGMIGAQPGADLNLSTE
;
A
#
# COMPACT_ATOMS: atom_id res chain seq x y z
N PRO A 1 -5.18 31.49 -12.32
CA PRO A 1 -4.70 32.37 -13.41
C PRO A 1 -3.99 31.53 -14.47
N ALA A 2 -3.98 31.92 -15.74
CA ALA A 2 -3.37 31.10 -16.81
C ALA A 2 -1.84 30.97 -16.67
N ASP A 3 -1.22 31.90 -15.94
CA ASP A 3 0.21 31.97 -15.59
C ASP A 3 0.57 31.21 -14.30
N GLN A 4 -0.41 30.62 -13.61
CA GLN A 4 -0.17 29.81 -12.41
C GLN A 4 -0.18 28.32 -12.73
N PRO A 5 0.67 27.52 -12.05
CA PRO A 5 0.62 26.08 -12.20
C PRO A 5 -0.72 25.52 -11.68
N VAL A 6 -1.26 24.56 -12.42
CA VAL A 6 -2.42 23.76 -11.98
C VAL A 6 -1.92 22.35 -11.70
N HIS A 7 -1.92 21.98 -10.42
CA HIS A 7 -1.54 20.63 -10.01
C HIS A 7 -2.73 19.68 -10.15
N ASN A 8 -2.48 18.48 -10.69
CA ASN A 8 -3.46 17.41 -10.76
C ASN A 8 -2.99 16.23 -9.88
N PRO A 9 -3.36 16.20 -8.59
CA PRO A 9 -2.94 15.15 -7.68
C PRO A 9 -3.63 13.83 -8.01
N VAL A 10 -3.10 12.73 -7.45
CA VAL A 10 -3.73 11.41 -7.56
C VAL A 10 -5.14 11.46 -7.00
N ASN A 11 -6.10 10.90 -7.74
CA ASN A 11 -7.53 10.92 -7.36
C ASN A 11 -8.02 9.55 -6.86
N ALA A 12 -7.35 8.48 -7.30
CA ALA A 12 -7.67 7.10 -6.93
C ALA A 12 -6.44 6.22 -7.08
N VAL A 13 -6.32 5.21 -6.23
CA VAL A 13 -5.29 4.17 -6.32
C VAL A 13 -5.98 2.85 -6.65
N MET A 14 -5.67 2.31 -7.83
CA MET A 14 -6.24 1.07 -8.34
C MET A 14 -5.11 0.07 -8.60
N LEU A 15 -5.07 -0.97 -7.81
CA LEU A 15 -4.03 -1.99 -7.82
C LEU A 15 -4.30 -3.00 -8.93
N GLY A 16 -3.26 -3.40 -9.66
CA GLY A 16 -3.35 -4.52 -10.59
C GLY A 16 -2.96 -5.82 -9.89
N ARG A 17 -3.80 -6.85 -9.97
CA ARG A 17 -3.46 -8.20 -9.49
C ARG A 17 -3.34 -9.15 -10.66
N ARG A 18 -2.20 -9.82 -10.75
CA ARG A 18 -2.00 -10.84 -11.77
C ARG A 18 -2.43 -12.20 -11.24
N ASN A 19 -3.65 -12.57 -11.57
CA ASN A 19 -4.27 -13.83 -11.21
C ASN A 19 -3.89 -14.92 -12.21
N ASN A 20 -3.80 -16.16 -11.72
CA ASN A 20 -3.63 -17.36 -12.55
C ASN A 20 -4.64 -18.43 -12.13
N PRO A 21 -5.12 -19.24 -13.10
CA PRO A 21 -5.88 -20.44 -12.78
C PRO A 21 -4.95 -21.49 -12.13
N PRO A 22 -5.51 -22.52 -11.49
CA PRO A 22 -4.73 -23.68 -11.09
C PRO A 22 -4.24 -24.47 -12.32
N ASP A 23 -3.05 -25.08 -12.21
CA ASP A 23 -2.52 -26.06 -13.16
C ASP A 23 -2.05 -27.27 -12.35
N LYS A 24 -2.94 -28.27 -12.22
CA LYS A 24 -2.72 -29.47 -11.39
C LYS A 24 -1.51 -30.29 -11.89
N GLU A 25 -1.28 -30.34 -13.20
CA GLU A 25 -0.15 -31.08 -13.79
C GLU A 25 1.20 -30.45 -13.42
N LYS A 26 1.26 -29.12 -13.32
CA LYS A 26 2.47 -28.38 -12.93
C LYS A 26 2.53 -28.04 -11.45
N GLY A 27 1.56 -28.48 -10.65
CA GLY A 27 1.45 -28.16 -9.22
C GLY A 27 1.26 -26.66 -8.93
N ILE A 28 0.71 -25.90 -9.89
CA ILE A 28 0.45 -24.47 -9.71
C ILE A 28 -0.92 -24.31 -9.04
N ARG A 29 -0.92 -23.74 -7.84
CA ARG A 29 -2.14 -23.38 -7.10
C ARG A 29 -2.77 -22.10 -7.65
N SER A 30 -4.07 -21.94 -7.44
CA SER A 30 -4.85 -20.81 -7.95
C SER A 30 -4.51 -19.52 -7.21
N LEU A 31 -4.42 -18.41 -7.94
CA LEU A 31 -4.55 -17.05 -7.37
C LEU A 31 -5.77 -16.31 -7.93
N ALA A 32 -6.61 -16.98 -8.72
CA ALA A 32 -7.78 -16.40 -9.37
C ALA A 32 -9.02 -16.36 -8.47
N VAL A 33 -8.85 -15.98 -7.20
CA VAL A 33 -9.92 -15.89 -6.19
C VAL A 33 -10.61 -14.52 -6.15
N TYR A 34 -10.12 -13.56 -6.93
CA TYR A 34 -10.65 -12.20 -6.96
C TYR A 34 -11.70 -12.01 -8.05
N SER A 35 -12.77 -11.28 -7.71
CA SER A 35 -13.75 -10.66 -8.61
C SER A 35 -13.09 -9.58 -9.50
N PRO A 36 -13.77 -8.99 -10.52
CA PRO A 36 -13.15 -7.95 -11.35
C PRO A 36 -12.58 -6.77 -10.55
N ILE A 37 -13.26 -6.38 -9.47
CA ILE A 37 -12.85 -5.31 -8.58
C ILE A 37 -13.04 -5.75 -7.13
N HIS A 38 -12.00 -5.56 -6.33
CA HIS A 38 -12.05 -5.68 -4.88
C HIS A 38 -11.72 -4.34 -4.20
N TYR A 39 -12.20 -4.17 -2.98
CA TYR A 39 -11.79 -3.12 -2.06
C TYR A 39 -11.26 -3.77 -0.80
N GLN A 40 -10.06 -3.40 -0.37
CA GLN A 40 -9.49 -3.82 0.89
C GLN A 40 -9.29 -2.61 1.78
N GLU A 41 -9.75 -2.74 3.02
CA GLU A 41 -9.37 -1.82 4.08
C GLU A 41 -7.86 -1.91 4.33
N LEU A 42 -7.29 -0.89 4.98
CA LEU A 42 -5.83 -0.77 5.08
C LEU A 42 -5.13 -1.99 5.70
N PRO A 43 -5.65 -2.68 6.73
CA PRO A 43 -5.01 -3.89 7.25
C PRO A 43 -4.82 -4.98 6.19
N GLU A 44 -5.89 -5.39 5.50
CA GLU A 44 -5.85 -6.39 4.44
C GLU A 44 -5.05 -5.92 3.23
N LEU A 45 -5.18 -4.65 2.87
CA LEU A 45 -4.40 -4.05 1.78
C LEU A 45 -2.89 -4.14 2.07
N PHE A 46 -2.48 -3.93 3.32
CA PHE A 46 -1.07 -4.01 3.70
C PHE A 46 -0.56 -5.45 3.80
N MET A 47 -1.41 -6.45 4.11
CA MET A 47 -1.04 -7.85 3.92
C MET A 47 -0.62 -8.13 2.48
N ASP A 48 -1.35 -7.55 1.53
CA ASP A 48 -1.05 -7.68 0.11
C ASP A 48 0.19 -6.89 -0.32
N PHE A 49 0.36 -5.66 0.16
CA PHE A 49 1.56 -4.89 -0.14
C PHE A 49 2.84 -5.52 0.39
N ILE A 50 2.80 -6.11 1.58
CA ILE A 50 3.94 -6.81 2.18
C ILE A 50 4.38 -7.99 1.30
N CYS A 51 3.41 -8.71 0.71
CA CYS A 51 3.68 -9.95 -0.01
C CYS A 51 3.85 -9.81 -1.51
N SER A 52 3.06 -8.95 -2.15
CA SER A 52 3.01 -8.76 -3.61
C SER A 52 3.06 -10.10 -4.38
N LEU A 53 2.01 -10.91 -4.22
CA LEU A 53 1.98 -12.29 -4.71
C LEU A 53 1.82 -12.37 -6.24
N THR A 54 2.49 -13.35 -6.86
CA THR A 54 2.48 -13.60 -8.30
C THR A 54 2.52 -15.09 -8.63
N GLY A 55 1.82 -15.48 -9.70
CA GLY A 55 1.72 -16.87 -10.15
C GLY A 55 2.84 -17.37 -11.07
N LYS A 56 3.71 -16.49 -11.62
CA LYS A 56 4.69 -16.90 -12.65
C LYS A 56 6.01 -17.47 -12.14
N SER A 57 6.29 -17.34 -10.85
CA SER A 57 7.52 -17.86 -10.27
C SER A 57 7.23 -18.43 -8.89
N PRO A 58 6.53 -19.58 -8.82
CA PRO A 58 6.37 -20.28 -7.56
C PRO A 58 7.77 -20.50 -6.99
N SER A 59 8.03 -19.99 -5.79
CA SER A 59 9.25 -20.38 -5.10
C SER A 59 9.15 -21.88 -4.79
N THR A 60 10.25 -22.51 -4.39
CA THR A 60 10.25 -23.92 -3.98
C THR A 60 9.26 -24.23 -2.84
N THR A 61 8.67 -23.20 -2.22
CA THR A 61 7.76 -23.30 -1.06
C THR A 61 6.38 -22.65 -1.29
N GLY A 62 5.99 -22.26 -2.52
CA GLY A 62 4.64 -21.73 -2.79
C GLY A 62 4.60 -20.50 -3.70
N ALA A 63 3.64 -19.58 -3.48
CA ALA A 63 3.40 -18.47 -4.41
C ALA A 63 4.65 -17.61 -4.53
N GLY A 64 4.93 -17.10 -5.72
CA GLY A 64 6.02 -16.12 -5.88
C GLY A 64 5.66 -14.86 -5.11
N SER A 65 6.60 -14.32 -4.34
CA SER A 65 6.50 -12.98 -3.76
C SER A 65 7.46 -12.07 -4.51
N GLU A 66 6.96 -10.92 -4.96
CA GLU A 66 7.78 -9.86 -5.56
C GLU A 66 8.41 -8.93 -4.49
N GLY A 67 8.24 -9.28 -3.21
CA GLY A 67 8.64 -8.47 -2.06
C GLY A 67 7.71 -7.29 -1.82
N ALA A 68 7.97 -6.55 -0.73
CA ALA A 68 7.17 -5.39 -0.35
C ALA A 68 7.00 -4.41 -1.51
N LEU A 69 5.76 -4.03 -1.82
CA LEU A 69 5.40 -3.06 -2.87
C LEU A 69 5.96 -3.42 -4.26
N THR A 70 6.16 -4.70 -4.58
CA THR A 70 6.87 -5.19 -5.79
C THR A 70 8.32 -4.71 -5.94
N LYS A 71 8.92 -4.25 -4.82
CA LYS A 71 10.27 -3.66 -4.81
C LYS A 71 11.35 -4.62 -4.33
N GLY A 72 11.07 -5.91 -4.11
CA GLY A 72 12.06 -6.88 -3.64
C GLY A 72 13.39 -6.85 -4.41
N PRO A 73 13.38 -6.86 -5.76
CA PRO A 73 14.61 -6.78 -6.57
C PRO A 73 15.28 -5.40 -6.62
N PHE A 74 14.63 -4.36 -6.10
CA PHE A 74 15.02 -2.96 -6.31
C PHE A 74 15.25 -2.18 -5.00
N ASN A 75 15.00 -2.78 -3.85
CA ASN A 75 15.20 -2.15 -2.55
C ASN A 75 16.44 -2.71 -1.86
N ALA A 76 17.49 -1.89 -1.78
CA ALA A 76 18.73 -2.22 -1.09
C ALA A 76 18.66 -1.98 0.43
N LEU A 77 17.51 -1.53 0.95
CA LEU A 77 17.25 -1.29 2.36
C LEU A 77 16.19 -2.26 2.88
N ARG A 78 16.03 -2.31 4.21
CA ARG A 78 14.93 -3.05 4.83
C ARG A 78 13.57 -2.49 4.36
N PRO A 79 12.58 -3.37 4.09
CA PRO A 79 11.30 -2.97 3.50
C PRO A 79 10.43 -2.12 4.45
N ALA A 80 10.69 -2.16 5.76
CA ALA A 80 9.92 -1.42 6.76
C ALA A 80 9.87 0.09 6.49
N ALA A 81 10.98 0.70 6.05
CA ALA A 81 11.03 2.13 5.76
C ALA A 81 10.05 2.56 4.65
N ASP A 82 9.93 1.74 3.61
CA ASP A 82 8.99 1.95 2.50
C ASP A 82 7.55 1.72 2.94
N LEU A 83 7.28 0.61 3.64
CA LEU A 83 5.94 0.26 4.09
C LEU A 83 5.39 1.27 5.11
N ASN A 84 6.21 1.72 6.06
CA ASN A 84 5.84 2.76 7.03
C ASN A 84 5.42 4.05 6.29
N SER A 85 6.20 4.45 5.29
CA SER A 85 5.93 5.67 4.51
C SER A 85 4.69 5.52 3.63
N ALA A 86 4.49 4.35 3.02
CA ALA A 86 3.31 4.04 2.25
C ALA A 86 2.05 4.09 3.15
N LEU A 87 2.09 3.43 4.32
CA LEU A 87 0.95 3.40 5.23
C LEU A 87 0.54 4.79 5.68
N VAL A 88 1.51 5.59 6.14
CA VAL A 88 1.26 6.97 6.54
C VAL A 88 0.66 7.76 5.37
N GLY A 89 1.17 7.58 4.14
CA GLY A 89 0.60 8.18 2.94
C GLY A 89 -0.88 7.83 2.74
N PHE A 90 -1.22 6.54 2.74
CA PHE A 90 -2.59 6.07 2.59
C PHE A 90 -3.54 6.62 3.68
N ILE A 91 -3.11 6.60 4.95
CA ILE A 91 -3.91 7.11 6.06
C ILE A 91 -4.14 8.63 5.93
N LEU A 92 -3.11 9.40 5.59
CA LEU A 92 -3.19 10.87 5.54
C LEU A 92 -4.02 11.37 4.36
N THR A 93 -3.92 10.71 3.21
CA THR A 93 -4.68 11.09 2.01
C THR A 93 -6.08 10.49 1.99
N GLY A 94 -6.35 9.45 2.80
CA GLY A 94 -7.63 8.74 2.79
C GLY A 94 -7.85 7.95 1.50
N TYR A 95 -6.79 7.53 0.80
CA TYR A 95 -6.95 6.73 -0.41
C TYR A 95 -7.49 5.34 -0.08
N ALA A 96 -8.49 4.91 -0.86
CA ALA A 96 -9.05 3.58 -0.79
C ALA A 96 -8.17 2.54 -1.52
N GLY A 97 -8.06 1.34 -0.93
CA GLY A 97 -7.32 0.21 -1.48
C GLY A 97 -8.12 -0.63 -2.48
N PHE A 98 -8.41 -0.10 -3.66
CA PHE A 98 -9.10 -0.87 -4.70
C PHE A 98 -8.13 -1.70 -5.53
N SER A 99 -8.49 -2.92 -5.88
CA SER A 99 -7.70 -3.79 -6.76
C SER A 99 -8.53 -4.37 -7.90
N THR A 100 -7.86 -4.72 -8.99
CA THR A 100 -8.46 -5.13 -10.26
C THR A 100 -7.81 -6.41 -10.76
N ALA A 101 -8.63 -7.33 -11.25
CA ALA A 101 -8.14 -8.61 -11.74
C ALA A 101 -7.52 -8.49 -13.14
N ALA A 102 -6.32 -9.04 -13.32
CA ALA A 102 -5.68 -9.26 -14.61
C ALA A 102 -5.29 -10.74 -14.76
N GLY A 103 -5.23 -11.21 -15.99
CA GLY A 103 -5.01 -12.63 -16.32
C GLY A 103 -6.31 -13.41 -16.25
N HIS A 104 -6.74 -13.79 -15.05
CA HIS A 104 -7.90 -14.68 -14.84
C HIS A 104 -8.83 -14.20 -13.71
N ILE A 105 -10.11 -14.56 -13.82
CA ILE A 105 -11.13 -14.46 -12.78
C ILE A 105 -11.73 -15.85 -12.61
N GLY A 106 -11.47 -16.49 -11.47
CA GLY A 106 -11.67 -17.92 -11.34
C GLY A 106 -10.80 -18.75 -12.31
N PRO A 107 -10.92 -20.08 -12.27
CA PRO A 107 -10.15 -20.96 -13.14
C PRO A 107 -10.52 -20.83 -14.62
N ASN A 108 -11.78 -20.49 -14.93
CA ASN A 108 -12.35 -20.70 -16.27
C ASN A 108 -12.44 -19.43 -17.11
N VAL A 109 -12.37 -18.24 -16.50
CA VAL A 109 -12.50 -16.97 -17.23
C VAL A 109 -11.15 -16.28 -17.36
N ARG A 110 -10.63 -16.26 -18.59
CA ARG A 110 -9.45 -15.49 -18.95
C ARG A 110 -9.87 -14.08 -19.35
N VAL A 111 -9.31 -13.09 -18.66
CA VAL A 111 -9.58 -11.66 -18.89
C VAL A 111 -8.36 -10.87 -19.36
N ASP A 112 -7.17 -11.47 -19.37
CA ASP A 112 -5.90 -10.82 -19.73
C ASP A 112 -5.78 -9.40 -19.12
N HIS A 113 -5.97 -8.34 -19.92
CA HIS A 113 -5.97 -6.95 -19.45
C HIS A 113 -7.28 -6.21 -19.71
N ASP A 114 -8.35 -6.92 -20.09
CA ASP A 114 -9.62 -6.31 -20.48
C ASP A 114 -10.24 -5.51 -19.33
N ILE A 115 -10.18 -6.06 -18.10
CA ILE A 115 -10.62 -5.35 -16.90
C ILE A 115 -9.69 -4.16 -16.61
N SER A 116 -8.37 -4.36 -16.71
CA SER A 116 -7.39 -3.30 -16.43
C SER A 116 -7.62 -2.06 -17.31
N LEU A 117 -7.96 -2.26 -18.60
CA LEU A 117 -8.23 -1.18 -19.55
C LEU A 117 -9.58 -0.49 -19.30
N LEU A 118 -10.56 -1.24 -18.80
CA LEU A 118 -11.91 -0.74 -18.54
C LEU A 118 -11.98 0.16 -17.29
N ILE A 119 -11.11 -0.06 -16.31
CA ILE A 119 -11.19 0.58 -15.00
C ILE A 119 -11.08 2.10 -15.07
N PRO A 120 -10.10 2.71 -15.77
CA PRO A 120 -10.04 4.16 -15.92
C PRO A 120 -11.31 4.76 -16.52
N GLU A 121 -11.95 4.05 -17.45
CA GLU A 121 -13.19 4.48 -18.09
C GLU A 121 -14.38 4.48 -17.11
N ILE A 122 -14.50 3.45 -16.27
CA ILE A 122 -15.55 3.44 -15.25
C ILE A 122 -15.28 4.50 -14.19
N TRP A 123 -14.06 4.53 -13.66
CA TRP A 123 -13.71 5.39 -12.53
C TRP A 123 -13.85 6.86 -12.86
N CYS A 124 -13.37 7.30 -14.05
CA CYS A 124 -13.45 8.70 -14.46
C CYS A 124 -14.89 9.21 -14.62
N ARG A 125 -15.85 8.30 -14.86
CA ARG A 125 -17.29 8.60 -14.98
C ARG A 125 -18.04 8.54 -13.65
N MET A 126 -17.40 8.20 -12.54
CA MET A 126 -17.95 8.26 -11.19
C MET A 126 -17.65 9.60 -10.52
N SER A 127 -18.57 10.13 -9.72
CA SER A 127 -18.28 11.29 -8.86
C SER A 127 -17.35 10.93 -7.70
N SER A 128 -16.82 11.92 -6.99
CA SER A 128 -15.97 11.66 -5.81
C SER A 128 -16.69 10.86 -4.72
N GLU A 129 -17.96 11.17 -4.45
CA GLU A 129 -18.80 10.44 -3.48
C GLU A 129 -19.05 9.00 -3.95
N GLU A 130 -19.32 8.80 -5.25
CA GLU A 130 -19.57 7.46 -5.78
C GLU A 130 -18.34 6.54 -5.74
N ARG A 131 -17.13 7.10 -5.57
CA ARG A 131 -15.88 6.34 -5.43
C ARG A 131 -15.53 6.04 -3.97
N ASP A 132 -16.25 6.60 -3.01
CA ASP A 132 -16.02 6.40 -1.58
C ASP A 132 -16.46 4.99 -1.17
N PRO A 133 -15.56 4.16 -0.58
CA PRO A 133 -15.92 2.84 -0.08
C PRO A 133 -17.08 2.85 0.93
N GLU A 134 -17.18 3.87 1.80
CA GLU A 134 -18.28 3.93 2.78
C GLU A 134 -19.63 4.08 2.08
N PHE A 135 -19.69 4.95 1.08
CA PHE A 135 -20.87 5.10 0.21
C PHE A 135 -21.19 3.78 -0.51
N LEU A 136 -20.18 3.15 -1.11
CA LEU A 136 -20.35 1.92 -1.88
C LEU A 136 -20.85 0.76 -1.00
N ILE A 137 -20.35 0.62 0.22
CA ILE A 137 -20.78 -0.39 1.20
C ILE A 137 -22.22 -0.09 1.64
N LYS A 138 -22.51 1.14 2.05
CA LYS A 138 -23.86 1.56 2.49
C LYS A 138 -24.92 1.32 1.43
N GLU A 139 -24.57 1.55 0.17
CA GLU A 139 -25.46 1.35 -0.97
C GLU A 139 -25.55 -0.12 -1.44
N GLY A 140 -24.83 -1.06 -0.81
CA GLY A 140 -24.80 -2.47 -1.23
C GLY A 140 -24.13 -2.68 -2.60
N LEU A 141 -23.25 -1.77 -2.99
CA LEU A 141 -22.44 -1.85 -4.22
C LEU A 141 -21.15 -2.65 -3.96
N LEU A 142 -20.74 -2.75 -2.70
CA LEU A 142 -19.69 -3.65 -2.22
C LEU A 142 -20.28 -4.66 -1.22
N GLU A 143 -19.86 -5.92 -1.31
CA GLU A 143 -20.17 -6.97 -0.33
C GLU A 143 -18.89 -7.51 0.31
N PRO A 144 -18.83 -7.69 1.65
CA PRO A 144 -17.67 -8.25 2.33
C PRO A 144 -17.54 -9.75 2.05
N LEU A 145 -16.31 -10.23 1.91
CA LEU A 145 -16.01 -11.65 2.04
C LEU A 145 -15.84 -11.98 3.53
N GLN A 146 -16.39 -13.12 3.95
CA GLN A 146 -16.36 -13.56 5.34
C GLN A 146 -15.61 -14.87 5.44
N ASP A 147 -14.90 -15.06 6.54
CA ASP A 147 -14.29 -16.35 6.86
C ASP A 147 -15.36 -17.44 6.97
N PHE A 148 -15.03 -18.65 6.53
CA PHE A 148 -15.97 -19.78 6.54
C PHE A 148 -15.25 -21.11 6.77
N ASP A 149 -16.00 -22.10 7.24
CA ASP A 149 -15.50 -23.47 7.37
C ASP A 149 -15.68 -24.25 6.06
N TYR A 150 -14.62 -24.94 5.64
CA TYR A 150 -14.66 -25.90 4.54
C TYR A 150 -13.91 -27.16 4.96
N GLU A 151 -14.59 -28.31 4.94
CA GLU A 151 -14.02 -29.62 5.33
C GLU A 151 -13.32 -29.62 6.71
N GLY A 152 -13.85 -28.85 7.67
CA GLY A 152 -13.30 -28.74 9.03
C GLY A 152 -12.07 -27.84 9.14
N GLN A 153 -11.73 -27.09 8.09
CA GLN A 153 -10.69 -26.07 8.09
C GLN A 153 -11.31 -24.68 7.95
N GLN A 154 -10.79 -23.74 8.74
CA GLN A 154 -11.19 -22.34 8.66
C GLN A 154 -10.49 -21.66 7.47
N ILE A 155 -11.28 -21.05 6.58
CA ILE A 155 -10.79 -20.38 5.38
C ILE A 155 -10.84 -18.86 5.62
N PRO A 156 -9.69 -18.16 5.63
CA PRO A 156 -9.61 -16.74 5.98
C PRO A 156 -9.98 -15.82 4.80
N ALA A 157 -11.17 -15.99 4.23
CA ALA A 157 -11.60 -15.28 3.03
C ALA A 157 -11.80 -13.78 3.25
N SER A 158 -11.98 -13.35 4.50
CA SER A 158 -12.05 -11.93 4.85
C SER A 158 -10.79 -11.14 4.50
N ARG A 159 -9.64 -11.80 4.36
CA ARG A 159 -8.39 -11.18 3.87
C ARG A 159 -8.52 -10.58 2.47
N LEU A 160 -9.51 -11.02 1.69
CA LEU A 160 -9.79 -10.48 0.35
C LEU A 160 -10.63 -9.19 0.40
N GLY A 161 -11.06 -8.76 1.58
CA GLY A 161 -11.86 -7.55 1.80
C GLY A 161 -13.27 -7.66 1.21
N TYR A 162 -13.64 -6.68 0.40
CA TYR A 162 -14.92 -6.55 -0.26
C TYR A 162 -14.77 -6.76 -1.76
N ARG A 163 -15.85 -7.16 -2.42
CA ARG A 163 -15.95 -7.21 -3.88
C ARG A 163 -17.16 -6.44 -4.39
N ILE A 164 -17.11 -6.07 -5.66
CA ILE A 164 -18.26 -5.46 -6.33
C ILE A 164 -19.45 -6.41 -6.45
N THR A 165 -20.65 -5.84 -6.32
CA THR A 165 -21.90 -6.60 -6.48
C THR A 165 -22.49 -6.42 -7.88
N TYR A 166 -23.52 -7.21 -8.20
CA TYR A 166 -24.33 -7.00 -9.40
C TYR A 166 -24.95 -5.59 -9.45
N LYS A 167 -25.24 -4.98 -8.28
CA LYS A 167 -25.75 -3.60 -8.21
C LYS A 167 -24.69 -2.58 -8.64
N PHE A 168 -23.43 -2.78 -8.27
CA PHE A 168 -22.30 -1.96 -8.76
C PHE A 168 -22.22 -2.00 -10.27
N LEU A 169 -22.31 -3.21 -10.82
CA LEU A 169 -22.23 -3.46 -12.25
C LEU A 169 -23.31 -2.68 -13.01
N LEU A 170 -24.58 -2.84 -12.63
CA LEU A 170 -25.68 -2.11 -13.28
C LEU A 170 -25.52 -0.59 -13.16
N ARG A 171 -25.08 -0.09 -12.00
CA ARG A 171 -25.01 1.35 -11.72
C ARG A 171 -23.88 2.06 -12.45
N PHE A 172 -22.69 1.45 -12.51
CA PHE A 172 -21.48 2.12 -13.00
C PHE A 172 -20.98 1.56 -14.32
N PHE A 173 -21.03 0.24 -14.55
CA PHE A 173 -20.65 -0.31 -15.85
C PHE A 173 -21.67 0.04 -16.94
N GLY A 174 -22.94 0.29 -16.56
CA GLY A 174 -23.96 0.82 -17.47
C GLY A 174 -23.64 2.22 -18.05
N ARG A 175 -22.62 2.92 -17.55
CA ARG A 175 -22.13 4.18 -18.13
C ARG A 175 -21.19 3.97 -19.32
N VAL A 176 -20.77 2.72 -19.55
CA VAL A 176 -19.84 2.32 -20.63
C VAL A 176 -20.47 1.28 -21.54
N PHE A 177 -21.23 0.33 -20.98
CA PHE A 177 -21.90 -0.74 -21.71
C PHE A 177 -23.42 -0.55 -21.74
N ASP A 178 -24.04 -0.89 -22.88
CA ASP A 178 -25.51 -0.94 -23.00
C ASP A 178 -26.12 -2.06 -22.15
N ASN A 179 -25.45 -3.23 -22.07
CA ASN A 179 -25.90 -4.38 -21.29
C ASN A 179 -24.74 -5.03 -20.52
N PRO A 180 -24.27 -4.44 -19.41
CA PRO A 180 -23.12 -4.95 -18.68
C PRO A 180 -23.34 -6.37 -18.12
N ALA A 181 -24.57 -6.74 -17.78
CA ALA A 181 -24.91 -8.06 -17.24
C ALA A 181 -24.70 -9.21 -18.24
N SER A 182 -24.67 -8.92 -19.55
CA SER A 182 -24.34 -9.91 -20.58
C SER A 182 -22.85 -10.21 -20.70
N VAL A 183 -21.99 -9.30 -20.21
CA VAL A 183 -20.53 -9.41 -20.26
C VAL A 183 -19.99 -10.00 -18.95
N PHE A 184 -20.61 -9.62 -17.84
CA PHE A 184 -20.19 -10.00 -16.49
C PHE A 184 -21.28 -10.81 -15.80
N ASP A 185 -21.24 -12.12 -16.03
CA ASP A 185 -22.17 -13.04 -15.38
C ASP A 185 -21.85 -13.23 -13.88
N GLU A 186 -22.71 -13.98 -13.20
CA GLU A 186 -22.55 -14.23 -11.77
C GLU A 186 -21.27 -15.00 -11.44
N THR A 187 -20.76 -15.85 -12.33
CA THR A 187 -19.54 -16.63 -12.11
C THR A 187 -18.27 -15.78 -12.22
N ILE A 188 -18.33 -14.67 -12.96
CA ILE A 188 -17.27 -13.66 -12.99
C ILE A 188 -17.29 -12.83 -11.70
N LEU A 189 -18.48 -12.40 -11.25
CA LEU A 189 -18.60 -11.64 -10.00
C LEU A 189 -18.25 -12.50 -8.77
N LYS A 190 -18.54 -13.80 -8.83
CA LYS A 190 -18.37 -14.79 -7.76
C LYS A 190 -17.53 -15.98 -8.23
N PRO A 191 -16.19 -15.85 -8.26
CA PRO A 191 -15.29 -16.90 -8.75
C PRO A 191 -15.47 -18.26 -8.10
N GLU A 192 -15.93 -18.30 -6.84
CA GLU A 192 -16.26 -19.53 -6.10
C GLU A 192 -17.35 -20.38 -6.78
N LYS A 193 -18.17 -19.79 -7.66
CA LYS A 193 -19.18 -20.51 -8.44
C LYS A 193 -18.61 -21.26 -9.64
N GLN A 194 -17.39 -20.94 -10.06
CA GLN A 194 -16.71 -21.66 -11.14
C GLN A 194 -16.11 -22.98 -10.63
N ASP A 195 -15.45 -22.92 -9.47
CA ASP A 195 -14.83 -24.05 -8.79
C ASP A 195 -14.56 -23.66 -7.33
N LEU A 196 -15.31 -24.25 -6.40
CA LEU A 196 -15.18 -23.97 -4.98
C LEU A 196 -13.87 -24.52 -4.40
N GLU A 197 -13.40 -25.68 -4.85
CA GLU A 197 -12.17 -26.31 -4.36
C GLU A 197 -10.97 -25.41 -4.69
N SER A 198 -10.87 -24.95 -5.93
CA SER A 198 -9.81 -24.04 -6.37
C SER A 198 -9.90 -22.65 -5.71
N PHE A 199 -11.10 -22.20 -5.35
CA PHE A 199 -11.29 -20.96 -4.62
C PHE A 199 -10.79 -21.06 -3.18
N VAL A 200 -11.16 -22.13 -2.47
CA VAL A 200 -10.70 -22.43 -1.11
C VAL A 200 -9.19 -22.59 -1.07
N ASP A 201 -8.63 -23.42 -1.94
CA ASP A 201 -7.18 -23.65 -2.03
C ASP A 201 -6.42 -22.34 -2.30
N GLY A 202 -6.93 -21.49 -3.19
CA GLY A 202 -6.30 -20.22 -3.52
C GLY A 202 -6.28 -19.23 -2.34
N ILE A 203 -7.32 -19.20 -1.51
CA ILE A 203 -7.35 -18.35 -0.30
C ILE A 203 -6.36 -18.85 0.73
N GLN A 204 -6.32 -20.16 0.96
CA GLN A 204 -5.33 -20.77 1.86
C GLN A 204 -3.92 -20.50 1.36
N TYR A 205 -3.68 -20.62 0.06
CA TYR A 205 -2.38 -20.35 -0.54
C TYR A 205 -1.91 -18.92 -0.32
N ILE A 206 -2.81 -17.93 -0.43
CA ILE A 206 -2.52 -16.54 -0.10
C ILE A 206 -2.15 -16.42 1.39
N ALA A 207 -2.92 -17.05 2.28
CA ALA A 207 -2.68 -16.97 3.72
C ALA A 207 -1.35 -17.61 4.15
N GLU A 208 -1.00 -18.76 3.59
CA GLU A 208 0.28 -19.44 3.79
C GLU A 208 1.45 -18.60 3.28
N ALA A 209 1.31 -18.02 2.08
CA ALA A 209 2.33 -17.15 1.52
C ALA A 209 2.54 -15.89 2.37
N GLN A 210 1.45 -15.30 2.87
CA GLN A 210 1.48 -14.18 3.81
C GLN A 210 2.20 -14.54 5.11
N GLN A 211 1.91 -15.70 5.70
CA GLN A 211 2.60 -16.17 6.90
C GLN A 211 4.11 -16.31 6.68
N ARG A 212 4.50 -17.00 5.61
CA ARG A 212 5.91 -17.21 5.26
C ARG A 212 6.66 -15.90 5.04
N VAL A 213 6.05 -14.93 4.35
CA VAL A 213 6.67 -13.61 4.13
C VAL A 213 6.78 -12.86 5.46
N ALA A 214 5.72 -12.81 6.28
CA ALA A 214 5.75 -12.11 7.56
C ALA A 214 6.83 -12.65 8.50
N LEU A 215 7.03 -13.97 8.55
CA LEU A 215 8.09 -14.59 9.36
C LEU A 215 9.51 -14.09 9.01
N GLN A 216 9.76 -13.66 7.77
CA GLN A 216 11.05 -13.10 7.37
C GLN A 216 11.33 -11.75 8.03
N TYR A 217 10.29 -10.94 8.26
CA TYR A 217 10.42 -9.62 8.93
C TYR A 217 10.87 -9.76 10.39
N PHE A 218 10.50 -10.85 11.05
CA PHE A 218 10.98 -11.16 12.40
C PHE A 218 12.43 -11.67 12.40
N GLN A 219 12.90 -12.23 11.29
CA GLN A 219 14.25 -12.79 11.19
C GLN A 219 15.32 -11.73 10.92
N ASP A 220 14.97 -10.66 10.21
CA ASP A 220 15.93 -9.62 9.76
C ASP A 220 15.82 -8.29 10.52
N GLY A 221 14.99 -8.24 11.56
CA GLY A 221 14.75 -7.05 12.38
C GLY A 221 13.82 -6.01 11.76
N SER A 222 13.21 -6.29 10.59
CA SER A 222 12.27 -5.37 9.95
C SER A 222 10.96 -5.22 10.72
N TYR A 223 10.59 -6.21 11.55
CA TYR A 223 9.41 -6.12 12.41
C TYR A 223 9.56 -4.99 13.44
N GLU A 224 10.72 -4.87 14.09
CA GLU A 224 11.02 -3.84 15.08
C GLU A 224 11.05 -2.44 14.45
N GLU A 225 11.49 -2.33 13.20
CA GLU A 225 11.47 -1.07 12.43
C GLU A 225 10.07 -0.66 11.93
N SER A 226 9.13 -1.60 11.89
CA SER A 226 7.78 -1.35 11.41
C SER A 226 6.99 -0.54 12.41
N CYS A 227 6.19 0.41 11.93
CA CYS A 227 5.31 1.20 12.81
C CYS A 227 4.23 0.29 13.44
N PRO A 228 3.63 0.69 14.58
CA PRO A 228 2.71 -0.17 15.33
C PRO A 228 1.57 -0.83 14.53
N PRO A 229 0.90 -0.14 13.58
CA PRO A 229 -0.12 -0.79 12.76
C PRO A 229 0.44 -1.91 11.86
N LEU A 230 1.66 -1.75 11.34
CA LEU A 230 2.31 -2.79 10.54
C LEU A 230 2.86 -3.93 11.37
N GLN A 231 3.31 -3.66 12.60
CA GLN A 231 3.61 -4.72 13.56
C GLN A 231 2.36 -5.58 13.82
N ALA A 232 1.19 -4.95 13.97
CA ALA A 232 -0.06 -5.69 14.11
C ALA A 232 -0.35 -6.59 12.90
N VAL A 233 -0.25 -6.05 11.68
CA VAL A 233 -0.43 -6.83 10.44
C VAL A 233 0.58 -7.97 10.33
N LEU A 234 1.86 -7.72 10.57
CA LEU A 234 2.92 -8.73 10.50
C LEU A 234 2.71 -9.85 11.53
N SER A 235 2.35 -9.52 12.77
CA SER A 235 2.05 -10.52 13.80
C SER A 235 0.81 -11.35 13.45
N ILE A 236 -0.25 -10.72 12.95
CA ILE A 236 -1.46 -11.43 12.52
C ILE A 236 -1.17 -12.36 11.35
N MET A 237 -0.37 -11.91 10.37
CA MET A 237 0.03 -12.76 9.24
C MET A 237 0.87 -13.96 9.72
N ALA A 238 1.83 -13.74 10.62
CA ALA A 238 2.75 -14.77 11.09
C ALA A 238 2.13 -15.76 12.09
N HIS A 239 1.30 -15.25 13.00
CA HIS A 239 0.87 -15.95 14.22
C HIS A 239 -0.64 -15.97 14.43
N GLY A 240 -1.41 -15.31 13.57
CA GLY A 240 -2.88 -15.24 13.66
C GLY A 240 -3.40 -14.10 14.55
N GLU A 241 -2.57 -13.54 15.43
CA GLU A 241 -2.95 -12.50 16.37
C GLU A 241 -1.82 -11.48 16.62
N TRP A 242 -2.21 -10.31 17.13
CA TRP A 242 -1.34 -9.31 17.71
C TRP A 242 -1.85 -8.94 19.10
N LYS A 243 -1.09 -9.28 20.14
CA LYS A 243 -1.47 -9.02 21.55
C LYS A 243 -2.84 -9.59 21.93
N GLY A 244 -3.17 -10.78 21.43
CA GLY A 244 -4.48 -11.43 21.64
C GLY A 244 -5.63 -10.87 20.78
N HIS A 245 -5.34 -9.96 19.85
CA HIS A 245 -6.32 -9.41 18.91
C HIS A 245 -6.09 -9.94 17.49
N THR A 246 -7.18 -10.25 16.81
CA THR A 246 -7.25 -10.59 15.39
C THR A 246 -7.39 -9.34 14.53
N ILE A 247 -7.39 -9.52 13.20
CA ILE A 247 -7.62 -8.41 12.28
C ILE A 247 -9.01 -7.79 12.40
N HIS A 248 -10.00 -8.50 12.95
CA HIS A 248 -11.38 -8.01 13.07
C HIS A 248 -11.58 -7.13 14.31
N ASP A 249 -10.65 -7.17 15.26
CA ASP A 249 -10.82 -6.47 16.52
C ASP A 249 -10.68 -4.95 16.36
N PRO A 250 -11.56 -4.15 17.01
CA PRO A 250 -11.52 -2.69 16.95
C PRO A 250 -10.17 -2.10 17.35
N GLU A 251 -9.46 -2.75 18.27
CA GLU A 251 -8.13 -2.37 18.73
C GLU A 251 -7.14 -2.35 17.57
N VAL A 252 -7.19 -3.33 16.67
CA VAL A 252 -6.34 -3.37 15.46
C VAL A 252 -6.83 -2.38 14.43
N ARG A 253 -8.14 -2.33 14.15
CA ARG A 253 -8.72 -1.43 13.13
C ARG A 253 -8.45 0.04 13.44
N SER A 254 -8.55 0.43 14.71
CA SER A 254 -8.35 1.82 15.15
C SER A 254 -6.94 2.35 14.88
N LEU A 255 -5.93 1.48 14.80
CA LEU A 255 -4.53 1.85 14.49
C LEU A 255 -4.38 2.48 13.10
N PHE A 256 -5.29 2.17 12.18
CA PHE A 256 -5.26 2.59 10.78
C PHE A 256 -6.04 3.88 10.52
N THR A 257 -6.61 4.51 11.55
CA THR A 257 -7.38 5.74 11.40
C THR A 257 -6.47 6.97 11.37
N ARG A 258 -6.90 8.00 10.64
CA ARG A 258 -6.21 9.30 10.59
C ARG A 258 -6.11 9.94 11.97
N GLU A 259 -7.16 9.82 12.78
CA GLU A 259 -7.16 10.36 14.15
C GLU A 259 -6.09 9.69 15.01
N SER A 260 -6.03 8.35 15.03
CA SER A 260 -5.01 7.61 15.76
C SER A 260 -3.60 7.95 15.29
N LEU A 261 -3.38 8.05 13.97
CA LEU A 261 -2.08 8.43 13.41
C LEU A 261 -1.63 9.81 13.93
N LEU A 262 -2.46 10.85 13.79
CA LEU A 262 -2.10 12.22 14.15
C LEU A 262 -1.80 12.38 15.65
N LYS A 263 -2.48 11.61 16.51
CA LYS A 263 -2.28 11.61 17.97
C LYS A 263 -1.11 10.72 18.42
N SER A 264 -0.58 9.87 17.55
CA SER A 264 0.39 8.86 17.93
C SER A 264 1.80 9.42 18.14
N GLU A 265 2.49 8.95 19.18
CA GLU A 265 3.89 9.30 19.43
C GLU A 265 4.81 8.85 18.30
N TRP A 266 4.53 7.70 17.68
CA TRP A 266 5.38 7.18 16.60
C TRP A 266 5.32 8.08 15.36
N TYR A 267 4.16 8.66 15.03
CA TYR A 267 4.06 9.62 13.94
C TYR A 267 4.82 10.92 14.26
N GLN A 268 4.71 11.42 15.50
CA GLN A 268 5.47 12.59 15.93
C GLN A 268 6.98 12.35 15.84
N LYS A 269 7.47 11.17 16.24
CA LYS A 269 8.87 10.77 16.04
C LYS A 269 9.30 10.78 14.57
N ARG A 270 8.41 10.43 13.63
CA ARG A 270 8.70 10.53 12.19
C ARG A 270 8.83 11.96 11.70
N LEU A 271 8.01 12.88 12.22
CA LEU A 271 8.10 14.30 11.87
C LEU A 271 9.38 14.94 12.43
N LEU A 272 9.72 14.63 13.68
CA LEU A 272 11.00 15.03 14.29
C LEU A 272 12.19 14.50 13.48
N ALA A 273 12.18 13.22 13.12
CA ALA A 273 13.23 12.64 12.30
C ALA A 273 13.37 13.32 10.93
N ARG A 274 12.26 13.77 10.31
CA ARG A 274 12.28 14.54 9.06
C ARG A 274 12.94 15.91 9.27
N GLN A 275 12.56 16.62 10.32
CA GLN A 275 13.14 17.92 10.70
C GLN A 275 14.65 17.80 10.95
N GLU A 276 15.07 16.86 11.79
CA GLU A 276 16.48 16.64 12.13
C GLU A 276 17.34 16.33 10.91
N ARG A 277 16.86 15.46 10.02
CA ARG A 277 17.56 15.10 8.78
C ARG A 277 17.72 16.30 7.85
N GLU A 278 16.69 17.14 7.77
CA GLU A 278 16.70 18.34 6.93
C GLU A 278 17.64 19.42 7.48
N ALA A 279 17.57 19.68 8.78
CA ALA A 279 18.51 20.58 9.45
C ALA A 279 19.96 20.09 9.25
N LYS A 280 20.22 18.79 9.45
CA LYS A 280 21.56 18.21 9.22
C LYS A 280 22.02 18.35 7.77
N LEU A 281 21.13 18.19 6.79
CA LEU A 281 21.44 18.37 5.38
C LEU A 281 21.80 19.84 5.07
N LEU A 282 21.00 20.79 5.56
CA LEU A 282 21.23 22.21 5.33
C LEU A 282 22.50 22.70 6.03
N SER A 283 22.81 22.22 7.24
CA SER A 283 24.09 22.51 7.90
C SER A 283 25.28 22.04 7.06
N ARG A 284 25.21 20.84 6.47
CA ARG A 284 26.25 20.35 5.54
C ARG A 284 26.35 21.19 4.28
N HIS A 285 25.23 21.72 3.77
CA HIS A 285 25.26 22.65 2.64
C HIS A 285 25.96 23.96 2.99
N LEU A 286 25.72 24.51 4.19
CA LEU A 286 26.44 25.71 4.66
C LEU A 286 27.94 25.46 4.77
N GLU A 287 28.34 24.37 5.44
CA GLU A 287 29.75 23.99 5.57
C GLU A 287 30.43 23.86 4.19
N TYR A 288 29.73 23.25 3.23
CA TYR A 288 30.23 23.11 1.87
C TYR A 288 30.37 24.45 1.14
N LEU A 289 29.38 25.35 1.25
CA LEU A 289 29.41 26.66 0.62
C LEU A 289 30.50 27.55 1.24
N ASP A 290 30.68 27.48 2.56
CA ASP A 290 31.74 28.19 3.28
C ASP A 290 33.13 27.72 2.84
N ALA A 291 33.32 26.40 2.75
CA ALA A 291 34.56 25.81 2.25
C ALA A 291 34.82 26.18 0.78
N PHE A 292 33.78 26.18 -0.07
CA PHE A 292 33.88 26.56 -1.47
C PHE A 292 34.24 28.05 -1.64
N ALA A 293 33.67 28.92 -0.81
CA ALA A 293 33.86 30.38 -0.89
C ALA A 293 35.30 30.82 -0.62
N VAL A 294 36.05 30.07 0.20
CA VAL A 294 37.44 30.39 0.57
C VAL A 294 38.47 29.52 -0.16
N HIS A 295 38.04 28.67 -1.09
CA HIS A 295 38.95 27.76 -1.77
C HIS A 295 39.91 28.52 -2.71
N PRO A 296 41.24 28.31 -2.60
CA PRO A 296 42.20 28.97 -3.46
C PRO A 296 41.91 28.74 -4.95
N GLY A 297 41.93 29.81 -5.74
CA GLY A 297 41.69 29.75 -7.19
C GLY A 297 40.22 29.88 -7.62
N TYR A 298 39.27 30.02 -6.68
CA TYR A 298 37.84 30.18 -7.00
C TYR A 298 37.35 31.64 -6.97
N ASP A 299 38.24 32.62 -6.93
CA ASP A 299 37.90 34.05 -6.82
C ASP A 299 36.91 34.54 -7.89
N ARG A 300 36.98 33.97 -9.11
CA ARG A 300 36.05 34.27 -10.21
C ARG A 300 34.77 33.43 -10.17
N GLU A 301 34.85 32.22 -9.63
CA GLU A 301 33.74 31.25 -9.62
C GLU A 301 32.72 31.57 -8.51
N VAL A 302 33.19 32.04 -7.36
CA VAL A 302 32.35 32.44 -6.21
C VAL A 302 31.28 33.47 -6.62
N PRO A 303 31.61 34.62 -7.24
CA PRO A 303 30.61 35.57 -7.70
C PRO A 303 29.84 35.05 -8.93
N ARG A 304 30.50 34.35 -9.87
CA ARG A 304 29.84 33.82 -11.08
C ARG A 304 28.70 32.85 -10.76
N LEU A 305 28.85 32.06 -9.70
CA LEU A 305 27.87 31.07 -9.26
C LEU A 305 26.86 31.63 -8.24
N GLY A 306 27.06 32.85 -7.74
CA GLY A 306 26.23 33.45 -6.69
C GLY A 306 26.31 32.70 -5.37
N ILE A 307 27.53 32.33 -4.95
CA ILE A 307 27.74 31.57 -3.71
C ILE A 307 27.25 32.33 -2.46
N PRO A 308 27.48 33.65 -2.30
CA PRO A 308 26.97 34.40 -1.16
C PRO A 308 25.43 34.35 -1.04
N GLU A 309 24.72 34.52 -2.16
CA GLU A 309 23.24 34.52 -2.18
C GLU A 309 22.69 33.13 -1.87
N ARG A 310 23.32 32.07 -2.40
CA ARG A 310 22.95 30.69 -2.07
C ARG A 310 23.16 30.39 -0.60
N ARG A 311 24.28 30.85 -0.02
CA ARG A 311 24.58 30.68 1.39
C ARG A 311 23.52 31.36 2.26
N GLU A 312 23.19 32.63 1.98
CA GLU A 312 22.13 33.36 2.69
C GLU A 312 20.77 32.63 2.59
N TRP A 313 20.44 32.08 1.42
CA TRP A 313 19.24 31.28 1.24
C TRP A 313 19.26 30.02 2.14
N VAL A 314 20.36 29.27 2.15
CA VAL A 314 20.49 28.07 3.00
C VAL A 314 20.42 28.44 4.49
N GLU A 315 21.01 29.55 4.93
CA GLU A 315 20.89 30.03 6.32
C GLU A 315 19.44 30.31 6.72
N LYS A 316 18.68 30.97 5.84
CA LYS A 316 17.25 31.22 6.06
C LYS A 316 16.46 29.91 6.13
N GLN A 317 16.73 28.96 5.23
CA GLN A 317 16.09 27.65 5.28
C GLN A 317 16.45 26.89 6.55
N LEU A 318 17.72 26.90 6.97
CA LEU A 318 18.16 26.21 8.17
C LEU A 318 17.47 26.79 9.42
N ALA A 319 17.37 28.11 9.51
CA ALA A 319 16.66 28.79 10.59
C ALA A 319 15.17 28.43 10.61
N HIS A 320 14.53 28.36 9.43
CA HIS A 320 13.14 27.93 9.29
C HIS A 320 12.93 26.50 9.77
N VAL A 321 13.66 25.53 9.21
CA VAL A 321 13.45 24.11 9.54
C VAL A 321 13.86 23.77 10.98
N SER A 322 14.79 24.53 11.58
CA SER A 322 15.18 24.35 12.98
C SER A 322 14.18 24.97 13.97
N SER A 323 13.20 25.72 13.47
CA SER A 323 12.19 26.34 14.33
C SER A 323 11.17 25.31 14.84
N PRO A 324 10.60 25.49 16.03
CA PRO A 324 9.51 24.64 16.51
C PRO A 324 8.28 24.66 15.60
N GLY A 325 7.99 25.80 14.97
CA GLY A 325 6.84 25.96 14.07
C GLY A 325 6.91 25.09 12.81
N TYR A 326 8.11 24.67 12.40
CA TYR A 326 8.26 23.77 11.25
C TYR A 326 7.60 22.41 11.46
N LEU A 327 7.51 21.91 12.71
CA LEU A 327 6.83 20.64 12.99
C LEU A 327 5.32 20.73 12.72
N GLU A 328 4.71 21.89 12.92
CA GLU A 328 3.31 22.13 12.59
C GLU A 328 3.11 22.08 11.07
N GLU A 329 4.05 22.63 10.29
CA GLU A 329 4.03 22.57 8.82
C GLU A 329 4.21 21.13 8.28
N LEU A 330 4.98 20.30 8.98
CA LEU A 330 5.18 18.89 8.62
C LEU A 330 3.97 18.01 8.96
N SER A 331 3.06 18.47 9.80
CA SER A 331 1.85 17.71 10.15
C SER A 331 1.01 17.45 8.90
N GLY A 332 0.73 16.18 8.61
CA GLY A 332 0.09 15.77 7.35
C GLY A 332 1.08 15.37 6.25
N MET A 333 2.39 15.35 6.52
CA MET A 333 3.40 14.74 5.66
C MET A 333 3.81 13.35 6.15
N ILE A 334 4.52 12.57 5.31
CA ILE A 334 4.93 11.20 5.61
C ILE A 334 6.05 11.07 6.68
N GLY A 335 6.68 12.18 7.03
CA GLY A 335 7.86 12.23 7.91
C GLY A 335 9.06 11.45 7.35
N ALA A 336 9.91 10.96 8.23
CA ALA A 336 11.05 10.10 7.88
C ALA A 336 11.15 8.92 8.87
N GLN A 337 11.79 7.83 8.45
CA GLN A 337 12.09 6.72 9.37
C GLN A 337 12.99 7.23 10.52
N PRO A 338 12.62 7.06 11.79
CA PRO A 338 13.47 7.44 12.91
C PRO A 338 14.78 6.65 12.92
N GLY A 339 15.90 7.30 13.24
CA GLY A 339 17.22 6.64 13.30
C GLY A 339 17.33 5.63 14.45
N ALA A 340 16.58 5.83 15.54
CA ALA A 340 16.53 4.90 16.66
C ALA A 340 16.01 3.52 16.23
N ASP A 341 15.07 3.47 15.29
CA ASP A 341 14.47 2.24 14.80
C ASP A 341 15.48 1.43 13.96
N LEU A 342 16.41 2.11 13.27
CA LEU A 342 17.41 1.48 12.42
C LEU A 342 18.51 0.72 13.19
N ASN A 343 18.71 1.07 14.47
CA ASN A 343 19.80 0.54 15.30
C ASN A 343 19.37 -0.57 16.28
N LEU A 344 18.11 -1.02 16.22
CA LEU A 344 17.59 -2.06 17.13
C LEU A 344 18.14 -3.48 16.84
N SER A 345 18.88 -3.66 15.73
CA SER A 345 19.38 -4.96 15.29
C SER A 345 20.90 -5.13 15.42
N THR A 346 21.54 -4.47 16.39
CA THR A 346 22.97 -4.65 16.70
C THR A 346 23.24 -4.95 18.18
N GLU A 347 22.53 -5.93 18.75
CA GLU A 347 22.97 -6.68 19.94
C GLU A 347 22.82 -8.18 19.75
#